data_AF-A0A838EMI9-F1
#
_entry.id   AF-A0A838EMI9-F1
#
_cell.length_a   1.000
_cell.length_b   1.000
_cell.length_c   1.000
_cell.angle_alpha   90.00
_cell.angle_beta   90.00
_cell.angle_gamma   90.00
#
_symmetry.space_group_name_H-M   'P 1'
#
loop_
_entity.id
_entity.type
_entity.pdbx_description
1 polymer ?
#
loop_
_entity_poly.entity_id
_entity_poly.type
_entity_poly.pdbx_seq_one_letter_code
_entity_poly.pdbx_strand_id
1 'polypeptide(L)'
;MYDIYLFIGCRTLPALDELMQKVPALADPDVQKRILQRSPGPGFLELDLTDDVATTLFQLLRSRKANGYIVLAAYRKPGIIREQAETIAKRVIAELHVARIPDHTLGPVHLVREEPVAWTFGAVSEEWVKEGRIPGILFASVDKLDGHIWQPEDFEQLQAGHYRQEKEKDTKERT
;
A
#
# COMPACT_ATOMS: atom_id res chain seq x y z
N MET A 1 15.41 3.02 -3.85
CA MET A 1 15.35 1.54 -3.73
C MET A 1 13.90 1.13 -3.53
N TYR A 2 13.48 0.11 -4.27
CA TYR A 2 12.11 -0.40 -4.32
C TYR A 2 12.04 -1.83 -3.82
N ASP A 3 10.83 -2.26 -3.49
CA ASP A 3 10.46 -3.64 -3.23
C ASP A 3 9.12 -3.95 -3.91
N ILE A 4 8.75 -5.22 -3.92
CA ILE A 4 7.44 -5.69 -4.39
C ILE A 4 6.68 -6.21 -3.18
N TYR A 5 5.49 -5.66 -2.95
CA TYR A 5 4.51 -6.23 -2.03
C TYR A 5 3.50 -7.03 -2.84
N LEU A 6 3.36 -8.33 -2.56
CA LEU A 6 2.36 -9.18 -3.22
C LEU A 6 1.13 -9.31 -2.33
N PHE A 7 -0.05 -9.15 -2.93
CA PHE A 7 -1.34 -9.59 -2.37
C PHE A 7 -1.67 -11.03 -2.75
N ILE A 8 -1.27 -11.40 -3.97
CA ILE A 8 -1.47 -12.73 -4.53
C ILE A 8 -0.15 -13.17 -5.16
N GLY A 9 0.34 -14.35 -4.77
CA GLY A 9 1.56 -14.95 -5.29
C GLY A 9 1.40 -15.49 -6.70
N CYS A 10 2.51 -15.88 -7.31
CA CYS A 10 2.51 -16.60 -8.58
C CYS A 10 1.93 -18.01 -8.38
N ARG A 11 1.19 -18.51 -9.38
CA ARG A 11 0.77 -19.92 -9.42
C ARG A 11 1.95 -20.88 -9.59
N THR A 12 2.94 -20.44 -10.37
CA THR A 12 4.17 -21.16 -10.69
C THR A 12 5.32 -20.16 -10.72
N LEU A 13 6.51 -20.59 -10.33
CA LEU A 13 7.68 -19.71 -10.35
C LEU A 13 7.99 -19.31 -11.80
N PRO A 14 8.14 -18.02 -12.13
CA PRO A 14 8.62 -17.62 -13.45
C PRO A 14 10.09 -18.03 -13.64
N ALA A 15 10.55 -18.04 -14.89
CA ALA A 15 11.99 -18.12 -15.16
C ALA A 15 12.63 -16.81 -14.68
N LEU A 16 13.66 -16.92 -13.84
CA LEU A 16 14.31 -15.78 -13.18
C LEU A 16 15.80 -15.70 -13.49
N ASP A 17 16.33 -16.57 -14.34
CA ASP A 17 17.77 -16.78 -14.53
C ASP A 17 18.52 -15.48 -14.89
N GLU A 18 17.96 -14.67 -15.80
CA GLU A 18 18.54 -13.39 -16.19
C GLU A 18 18.49 -12.35 -15.06
N LEU A 19 17.40 -12.33 -14.27
CA LEU A 19 17.26 -11.42 -13.13
C LEU A 19 18.12 -11.85 -11.95
N MET A 20 18.38 -13.14 -11.77
CA MET A 20 19.25 -13.66 -10.70
C MET A 20 20.70 -13.19 -10.87
N GLN A 21 21.15 -12.93 -12.09
CA GLN A 21 22.47 -12.33 -12.33
C GLN A 21 22.55 -10.90 -11.81
N LYS A 22 21.44 -10.15 -11.87
CA LYS A 22 21.36 -8.77 -11.37
C LYS A 22 21.01 -8.70 -9.88
N VAL A 23 20.19 -9.64 -9.41
CA VAL A 23 19.69 -9.75 -8.04
C VAL A 23 19.85 -11.18 -7.56
N PRO A 24 21.04 -11.55 -7.05
CA PRO A 24 21.32 -12.91 -6.58
C PRO A 24 20.36 -13.40 -5.49
N ALA A 25 19.78 -12.48 -4.70
CA ALA A 25 18.77 -12.80 -3.69
C ALA A 25 17.52 -13.49 -4.25
N LEU A 26 17.23 -13.41 -5.55
CA LEU A 26 16.14 -14.16 -6.18
C LEU A 26 16.39 -15.69 -6.19
N ALA A 27 17.64 -16.13 -6.04
CA ALA A 27 17.98 -17.53 -5.87
C ALA A 27 17.66 -18.06 -4.46
N ASP A 28 17.36 -17.19 -3.50
CA ASP A 28 17.01 -17.58 -2.14
C ASP A 28 15.68 -18.35 -2.11
N PRO A 29 15.64 -19.59 -1.58
CA PRO A 29 14.41 -20.37 -1.45
C PRO A 29 13.30 -19.65 -0.68
N ASP A 30 13.62 -18.81 0.30
CA ASP A 30 12.63 -18.08 1.08
C ASP A 30 12.05 -16.89 0.31
N VAL A 31 12.81 -16.25 -0.58
CA VAL A 31 12.28 -15.30 -1.56
C VAL A 31 11.35 -16.02 -2.54
N GLN A 32 11.74 -17.20 -3.04
CA GLN A 32 10.90 -17.97 -3.97
C GLN A 32 9.59 -18.45 -3.31
N LYS A 33 9.62 -18.86 -2.04
CA LYS A 33 8.41 -19.18 -1.27
C LYS A 33 7.47 -17.99 -1.14
N ARG A 34 8.01 -16.78 -0.94
CA ARG A 34 7.24 -15.53 -0.89
C ARG A 34 6.66 -15.14 -2.24
N ILE A 35 7.43 -15.31 -3.32
CA ILE A 35 6.93 -15.13 -4.70
C ILE A 35 5.70 -16.02 -4.97
N LEU A 36 5.72 -17.25 -4.46
CA LEU A 36 4.60 -18.19 -4.56
C LEU A 36 3.52 -17.98 -3.48
N GLN A 37 3.74 -17.09 -2.52
CA GLN A 37 2.91 -16.84 -1.33
C GLN A 37 2.42 -18.10 -0.61
N ARG A 38 3.29 -19.10 -0.43
CA ARG A 38 2.89 -20.36 0.22
C ARG A 38 2.67 -20.23 1.73
N SER A 39 3.29 -19.24 2.37
CA SER A 39 3.12 -18.79 3.76
C SER A 39 4.15 -17.66 3.99
N PRO A 40 3.84 -16.55 4.70
CA PRO A 40 2.67 -16.30 5.57
C PRO A 40 1.47 -15.59 4.91
N GLY A 41 1.42 -15.43 3.59
CA GLY A 41 0.34 -14.70 2.89
C GLY A 41 0.86 -13.44 2.19
N PRO A 42 0.04 -12.39 2.04
CA PRO A 42 0.47 -11.09 1.49
C PRO A 42 1.71 -10.54 2.20
N GLY A 43 2.62 -9.92 1.46
CA GLY A 43 3.87 -9.45 2.05
C GLY A 43 4.90 -8.93 1.05
N PHE A 44 5.94 -8.33 1.61
CA PHE A 44 7.13 -7.87 0.91
C PHE A 44 8.02 -9.04 0.48
N LEU A 45 8.65 -8.94 -0.69
CA LEU A 45 9.70 -9.87 -1.10
C LEU A 45 11.04 -9.60 -0.39
N GLU A 46 11.17 -8.45 0.26
CA GLU A 46 12.37 -7.97 0.95
C GLU A 46 13.59 -7.88 0.03
N LEU A 47 13.35 -7.43 -1.20
CA LEU A 47 14.40 -7.23 -2.20
C LEU A 47 14.69 -5.75 -2.36
N ASP A 48 15.95 -5.35 -2.20
CA ASP A 48 16.39 -3.99 -2.51
C ASP A 48 16.63 -3.86 -4.01
N LEU A 49 15.60 -3.40 -4.74
CA LEU A 49 15.59 -3.32 -6.20
C LEU A 49 15.81 -1.89 -6.70
N THR A 50 16.51 -1.77 -7.83
CA THR A 50 16.41 -0.57 -8.69
C THR A 50 15.04 -0.54 -9.38
N ASP A 51 14.63 0.62 -9.88
CA ASP A 51 13.31 0.78 -10.51
C ASP A 51 13.14 -0.12 -11.76
N ASP A 52 14.16 -0.21 -12.61
CA ASP A 52 14.14 -1.03 -13.82
C ASP A 52 14.00 -2.53 -13.49
N VAL A 53 14.71 -2.99 -12.46
CA VAL A 53 14.65 -4.38 -12.00
C VAL A 53 13.31 -4.68 -11.34
N ALA A 54 12.80 -3.79 -10.48
CA ALA A 54 11.49 -3.94 -9.85
C ALA A 54 10.37 -4.02 -10.90
N THR A 55 10.42 -3.16 -11.92
CA THR A 55 9.48 -3.16 -13.05
C THR A 55 9.52 -4.50 -13.79
N THR A 56 10.73 -4.92 -14.19
CA THR A 56 10.92 -6.15 -14.97
C THR A 56 10.46 -7.37 -14.19
N LEU A 57 10.87 -7.49 -12.92
CA LEU A 57 10.44 -8.58 -12.04
C LEU A 57 8.93 -8.57 -11.88
N PHE A 58 8.32 -7.43 -11.58
CA PHE A 58 6.88 -7.36 -11.34
C PHE A 58 6.06 -7.73 -12.59
N GLN A 59 6.50 -7.34 -13.80
CA GLN A 59 5.87 -7.77 -15.05
C GLN A 59 5.93 -9.29 -15.23
N LEU A 60 7.07 -9.92 -14.94
CA LEU A 60 7.20 -11.38 -14.98
C LEU A 60 6.27 -12.07 -13.97
N LEU A 61 6.20 -11.56 -12.73
CA LEU A 61 5.30 -12.08 -11.70
C LEU A 61 3.82 -11.97 -12.14
N ARG A 62 3.42 -10.82 -12.70
CA ARG A 62 2.06 -10.62 -13.23
C ARG A 62 1.71 -11.56 -14.38
N SER A 63 2.67 -11.89 -15.25
CA SER A 63 2.47 -12.89 -16.30
C SER A 63 2.10 -14.27 -15.73
N ARG A 64 2.50 -14.55 -14.49
CA ARG A 64 2.19 -15.76 -13.71
C ARG A 64 1.07 -15.56 -12.70
N LYS A 65 0.22 -14.56 -12.94
CA LYS A 65 -1.01 -14.22 -12.18
C LYS A 65 -0.77 -13.72 -10.76
N ALA A 66 0.44 -13.27 -10.44
CA ALA A 66 0.65 -12.52 -9.20
C ALA A 66 -0.06 -11.15 -9.27
N ASN A 67 -0.42 -10.63 -8.10
CA ASN A 67 -0.96 -9.29 -7.92
C ASN A 67 -0.28 -8.61 -6.73
N GLY A 68 -0.03 -7.31 -6.82
CA GLY A 68 0.78 -6.59 -5.86
C GLY A 68 1.04 -5.14 -6.26
N TYR A 69 2.00 -4.52 -5.58
CA TYR A 69 2.52 -3.19 -5.91
C TYR A 69 4.04 -3.19 -5.89
N ILE A 70 4.62 -2.34 -6.73
CA ILE A 70 6.00 -1.87 -6.55
C ILE A 70 5.93 -0.66 -5.62
N VAL A 71 6.69 -0.70 -4.53
CA VAL A 71 6.69 0.36 -3.50
C VAL A 71 8.12 0.66 -3.07
N LEU A 72 8.34 1.79 -2.40
CA LEU A 72 9.64 2.07 -1.80
C LEU A 72 9.98 1.03 -0.73
N ALA A 73 11.23 0.57 -0.69
CA ALA A 73 11.69 -0.39 0.32
C ALA A 73 11.53 0.15 1.76
N ALA A 74 11.45 1.48 1.92
CA ALA A 74 11.16 2.14 3.19
C ALA A 74 9.83 1.67 3.82
N TYR A 75 8.81 1.32 3.01
CA TYR A 75 7.52 0.86 3.53
C TYR A 75 7.57 -0.47 4.30
N ARG A 76 8.66 -1.24 4.20
CA ARG A 76 8.89 -2.42 5.06
C ARG A 76 8.93 -2.05 6.54
N LYS A 77 9.36 -0.82 6.85
CA LYS A 77 9.48 -0.28 8.20
C LYS A 77 8.74 1.06 8.23
N PRO A 78 7.45 1.08 8.61
CA PRO A 78 6.69 2.30 8.73
C PRO A 78 7.44 3.38 9.54
N GLY A 79 7.43 4.61 9.04
CA GLY A 79 8.05 5.77 9.69
C GLY A 79 7.20 6.33 10.83
N ILE A 80 5.91 6.00 10.86
CA ILE A 80 5.00 6.26 11.99
C ILE A 80 4.40 4.94 12.48
N ILE A 81 3.89 4.91 13.70
CA ILE A 81 3.14 3.76 14.25
C ILE A 81 1.64 3.91 13.98
N ARG A 82 0.90 2.80 14.08
CA ARG A 82 -0.54 2.76 13.82
C ARG A 82 -1.34 3.72 14.69
N GLU A 83 -0.95 3.90 15.95
CA GLU A 83 -1.62 4.80 16.90
C GLU A 83 -1.48 6.28 16.49
N GLN A 84 -0.33 6.65 15.91
CA GLN A 84 -0.12 7.98 15.34
C GLN A 84 -1.00 8.17 14.10
N ALA A 85 -1.06 7.16 13.23
CA ALA A 85 -1.92 7.19 12.05
C ALA A 85 -3.41 7.28 12.41
N GLU A 86 -3.86 6.57 13.44
CA GLU A 86 -5.23 6.65 13.94
C GLU A 86 -5.57 8.05 14.45
N THR A 87 -4.64 8.69 15.15
CA THR A 87 -4.80 10.08 15.64
C THR A 87 -4.95 11.05 14.47
N ILE A 88 -4.12 10.90 13.43
CA ILE A 88 -4.21 11.70 12.21
C ILE A 88 -5.56 11.47 11.51
N ALA A 89 -5.97 10.21 11.35
CA ALA A 89 -7.22 9.85 10.69
C ALA A 89 -8.44 10.39 11.45
N LYS A 90 -8.47 10.33 12.79
CA LYS A 90 -9.57 10.88 13.60
C LYS A 90 -9.77 12.37 13.35
N ARG A 91 -8.67 13.15 13.28
CA ARG A 91 -8.75 14.58 12.97
C ARG A 91 -9.35 14.81 11.58
N VAL A 92 -8.86 14.11 10.58
CA VAL A 92 -9.32 14.26 9.19
C VAL A 92 -10.76 13.82 9.00
N ILE A 93 -11.17 12.72 9.63
CA ILE A 93 -12.56 12.27 9.59
C ILE A 93 -13.50 13.27 10.28
N ALA A 94 -13.08 13.90 11.38
CA ALA A 94 -13.86 14.96 12.02
C ALA A 94 -14.01 16.20 11.12
N GLU A 95 -12.95 16.60 10.40
CA GLU A 95 -13.03 17.68 9.41
C GLU A 95 -13.97 17.32 8.25
N LEU A 96 -13.87 16.10 7.73
CA LEU A 96 -14.77 15.58 6.69
C LEU A 96 -16.22 15.48 7.17
N HIS A 97 -16.44 15.15 8.45
CA HIS A 97 -17.76 15.09 9.06
C HIS A 97 -18.45 16.45 8.97
N VAL A 98 -17.80 17.48 9.51
CA VAL A 98 -18.31 18.85 9.50
C VAL A 98 -18.55 19.34 8.07
N ALA A 99 -17.65 19.00 7.14
CA ALA A 99 -17.73 19.48 5.76
C ALA A 99 -18.80 18.77 4.91
N ARG A 100 -19.09 17.48 5.17
CA ARG A 100 -19.88 16.65 4.25
C ARG A 100 -21.22 16.19 4.81
N ILE A 101 -21.30 15.98 6.13
CA ILE A 101 -22.48 15.46 6.83
C ILE A 101 -22.62 16.03 8.23
N PRO A 102 -22.74 17.37 8.37
CA PRO A 102 -22.81 18.02 9.68
C PRO A 102 -24.00 17.55 10.52
N ASP A 103 -25.07 17.07 9.88
CA ASP A 103 -26.32 16.67 10.54
C ASP A 103 -26.39 15.16 10.85
N HIS A 104 -25.40 14.37 10.43
CA HIS A 104 -25.37 12.92 10.65
C HIS A 104 -24.53 12.57 11.87
N THR A 105 -24.85 11.46 12.53
CA THR A 105 -23.96 10.91 13.55
C THR A 105 -22.89 10.02 12.92
N LEU A 106 -21.68 10.04 13.52
CA LEU A 106 -20.61 9.13 13.15
C LEU A 106 -20.32 8.16 14.29
N GLY A 107 -20.20 6.88 13.93
CA GLY A 107 -19.67 5.87 14.81
C GLY A 107 -18.17 6.05 15.11
N PRO A 108 -17.58 5.15 15.91
CA PRO A 108 -16.16 5.22 16.23
C PRO A 108 -15.29 4.97 15.01
N VAL A 109 -14.18 5.72 14.93
CA VAL A 109 -13.12 5.50 13.94
C VAL A 109 -12.41 4.18 14.25
N HIS A 110 -12.33 3.30 13.26
CA HIS A 110 -11.63 2.02 13.35
C HIS A 110 -10.79 1.77 12.09
N LEU A 111 -9.81 0.86 12.18
CA LEU A 111 -9.04 0.43 11.02
C LEU A 111 -9.96 -0.37 10.08
N VAL A 112 -10.11 0.08 8.85
CA VAL A 112 -10.90 -0.56 7.80
C VAL A 112 -10.02 -1.50 6.97
N ARG A 113 -8.80 -1.06 6.66
CA ARG A 113 -7.89 -1.80 5.78
C ARG A 113 -6.45 -1.39 6.04
N GLU A 114 -5.57 -2.36 5.88
CA GLU A 114 -4.12 -2.15 5.88
C GLU A 114 -3.56 -2.49 4.50
N GLU A 115 -3.01 -1.48 3.84
CA GLU A 115 -2.28 -1.58 2.56
C GLU A 115 -0.76 -1.55 2.85
N PRO A 116 0.12 -1.92 1.89
CA PRO A 116 1.56 -1.80 2.09
C PRO A 116 2.02 -0.35 2.33
N VAL A 117 1.28 0.63 1.81
CA VAL A 117 1.66 2.04 1.84
C VAL A 117 0.90 2.88 2.87
N ALA A 118 -0.30 2.44 3.26
CA ALA A 118 -1.20 3.24 4.08
C ALA A 118 -2.02 2.39 5.04
N TRP A 119 -2.46 3.00 6.14
CA TRP A 119 -3.57 2.50 6.95
C TRP A 119 -4.83 3.30 6.62
N THR A 120 -5.89 2.61 6.21
CA THR A 120 -7.20 3.21 5.99
C THR A 120 -8.06 3.05 7.23
N PHE A 121 -8.48 4.16 7.81
CA PHE A 121 -9.43 4.21 8.91
C PHE A 121 -10.77 4.74 8.42
N GLY A 122 -11.86 4.40 9.10
CA GLY A 122 -13.17 4.95 8.78
C GLY A 122 -14.16 4.95 9.94
N ALA A 123 -15.17 5.79 9.78
CA ALA A 123 -16.32 5.93 10.69
C ALA A 123 -17.61 5.84 9.88
N VAL A 124 -18.50 4.94 10.30
CA VAL A 124 -19.78 4.68 9.63
C VAL A 124 -20.82 5.72 10.07
N SER A 125 -21.64 6.21 9.14
CA SER A 125 -22.90 6.89 9.45
C SER A 125 -24.05 5.93 9.14
N GLU A 126 -24.80 5.56 10.18
CA GLU A 126 -25.96 4.67 9.99
C GLU A 126 -27.05 5.32 9.14
N GLU A 127 -27.18 6.64 9.21
CA GLU A 127 -28.13 7.41 8.44
C GLU A 127 -27.79 7.38 6.94
N TRP A 128 -26.51 7.54 6.57
CA TRP A 128 -26.08 7.32 5.19
C TRP A 128 -26.32 5.90 4.69
N VAL A 129 -26.13 4.89 5.54
CA VAL A 129 -26.47 3.50 5.20
C VAL A 129 -27.97 3.35 4.96
N LYS A 130 -28.82 3.94 5.82
CA LYS A 130 -30.29 3.92 5.68
C LYS A 130 -30.77 4.67 4.44
N GLU A 131 -30.07 5.73 4.03
CA GLU A 131 -30.29 6.46 2.77
C GLU A 131 -29.80 5.69 1.52
N GLY A 132 -29.16 4.53 1.69
CA GLY A 132 -28.66 3.72 0.59
C GLY A 132 -27.34 4.21 -0.01
N ARG A 133 -26.58 5.07 0.68
CA ARG A 133 -25.25 5.48 0.22
C ARG A 133 -24.23 4.37 0.45
N ILE A 134 -23.50 4.02 -0.62
CA ILE A 134 -22.47 3.00 -0.60
C ILE A 134 -21.13 3.62 -1.03
N PRO A 135 -20.07 3.57 -0.20
CA PRO A 135 -20.08 3.10 1.18
C PRO A 135 -20.64 4.19 2.13
N GLY A 136 -21.44 3.79 3.12
CA GLY A 136 -21.97 4.70 4.17
C GLY A 136 -20.92 5.05 5.24
N ILE A 137 -19.69 5.35 4.81
CA ILE A 137 -18.52 5.54 5.67
C ILE A 137 -17.72 6.76 5.22
N LEU A 138 -17.23 7.55 6.17
CA LEU A 138 -16.13 8.47 5.93
C LEU A 138 -14.82 7.75 6.23
N PHE A 139 -13.85 7.83 5.33
CA PHE A 139 -12.54 7.20 5.52
C PHE A 139 -11.40 8.17 5.28
N ALA A 140 -10.26 7.89 5.90
CA ALA A 140 -9.00 8.55 5.68
C ALA A 140 -7.90 7.49 5.56
N SER A 141 -7.06 7.62 4.53
CA SER A 141 -5.91 6.75 4.30
C SER A 141 -4.65 7.51 4.69
N VAL A 142 -3.93 7.00 5.68
CA VAL A 142 -2.76 7.66 6.26
C VAL A 142 -1.50 6.92 5.81
N ASP A 143 -0.58 7.64 5.19
CA ASP A 143 0.69 7.12 4.71
C ASP A 143 1.55 6.59 5.86
N LYS A 144 2.16 5.42 5.65
CA LYS A 144 2.96 4.73 6.65
C LYS A 144 4.35 5.34 6.87
N LEU A 145 4.87 6.17 5.97
CA LEU A 145 6.19 6.79 6.09
C LEU A 145 6.13 8.12 6.84
N ASP A 146 5.19 9.00 6.49
CA ASP A 146 5.20 10.39 6.96
C ASP A 146 3.85 10.87 7.53
N GLY A 147 2.79 10.04 7.45
CA GLY A 147 1.46 10.38 7.95
C GLY A 147 0.65 11.34 7.09
N HIS A 148 1.08 11.64 5.85
CA HIS A 148 0.23 12.41 4.94
C HIS A 148 -1.05 11.63 4.57
N ILE A 149 -2.09 12.37 4.17
CA ILE A 149 -3.36 11.76 3.76
C ILE A 149 -3.31 11.46 2.27
N TRP A 150 -3.40 10.17 1.94
CA TRP A 150 -3.54 9.72 0.56
C TRP A 150 -4.85 10.24 -0.03
N GLN A 151 -4.72 10.95 -1.15
CA GLN A 151 -5.81 11.34 -2.03
C GLN A 151 -6.09 10.22 -3.04
N PRO A 152 -7.25 10.23 -3.71
CA PRO A 152 -7.56 9.27 -4.77
C PRO A 152 -6.47 9.17 -5.84
N GLU A 153 -5.86 10.30 -6.20
CA GLU A 153 -4.81 10.38 -7.21
C GLU A 153 -3.54 9.61 -6.80
N ASP A 154 -3.19 9.60 -5.52
CA ASP A 154 -2.04 8.83 -5.01
C ASP A 154 -2.25 7.33 -5.24
N PHE A 155 -3.48 6.84 -5.05
CA PHE A 155 -3.83 5.44 -5.32
C PHE A 155 -3.81 5.11 -6.82
N GLU A 156 -4.30 6.02 -7.66
CA GLU A 156 -4.24 5.86 -9.12
C GLU A 156 -2.79 5.80 -9.59
N GLN A 157 -1.94 6.70 -9.09
CA GLN A 157 -0.51 6.68 -9.37
C GLN A 157 0.16 5.39 -8.88
N LEU A 158 -0.21 4.87 -7.71
CA LEU A 158 0.32 3.60 -7.21
C LEU A 158 -0.07 2.44 -8.14
N GLN A 159 -1.32 2.39 -8.58
CA GLN A 159 -1.82 1.35 -9.49
C GLN A 159 -1.22 1.43 -10.90
N ALA A 160 -1.04 2.65 -11.42
CA ALA A 160 -0.34 2.89 -12.69
C ALA A 160 1.17 2.61 -12.59
N GLY A 161 1.70 2.48 -11.37
CA GLY A 161 3.12 2.38 -11.12
C GLY A 161 3.86 3.69 -11.38
N HIS A 162 3.20 4.84 -11.22
CA HIS A 162 3.78 6.17 -11.39
C HIS A 162 4.13 6.86 -10.06
N TYR A 163 3.60 6.38 -8.93
CA TYR A 163 3.87 6.91 -7.57
C TYR A 163 5.37 6.93 -7.18
N ARG A 164 6.21 6.26 -7.98
CA ARG A 164 7.66 6.16 -7.83
C ARG A 164 8.38 7.50 -8.00
N GLN A 165 7.87 8.41 -8.83
CA GLN A 165 8.63 9.60 -9.25
C GLN A 165 8.46 10.81 -8.32
N GLU A 166 7.32 10.94 -7.64
CA GLU A 166 7.05 12.12 -6.80
C GLU A 166 7.73 11.99 -5.42
N LYS A 167 7.65 10.82 -4.77
CA LYS A 167 8.27 10.62 -3.45
C LYS A 167 9.80 10.65 -3.45
N GLU A 168 10.46 10.27 -4.56
CA GLU A 168 11.93 10.43 -4.67
C GLU A 168 12.36 11.90 -4.71
N LYS A 169 11.53 12.81 -5.23
CA LYS A 169 11.81 14.26 -5.21
C LYS A 169 11.65 14.81 -3.79
N ASP A 170 10.55 14.48 -3.13
CA ASP A 170 10.28 14.94 -1.75
C ASP A 170 11.30 14.44 -0.74
N THR A 171 11.82 13.22 -0.93
CA THR A 171 12.84 12.65 -0.04
C THR A 171 14.21 13.32 -0.25
N LYS A 172 14.56 13.67 -1.50
CA LYS A 172 15.81 14.37 -1.82
C LYS A 172 15.83 15.83 -1.37
N GLU A 173 14.68 16.49 -1.26
CA GLU A 173 14.58 17.88 -0.77
C GLU A 173 14.65 18.00 0.76
N ARG A 174 14.60 16.87 1.49
CA ARG A 174 14.67 16.83 2.96
C ARG A 174 16.00 16.31 3.51
N THR A 175 17.00 16.08 2.65
CA THR A 175 18.35 15.64 3.04
C THR A 175 19.38 16.72 2.71
#